data_AF-A0A268RJN8-F1
#
_entry.id   AF-A0A268RJN8-F1
#
_cell.length_a   1.000
_cell.length_b   1.000
_cell.length_c   1.000
_cell.angle_alpha   90.00
_cell.angle_beta   90.00
_cell.angle_gamma   90.00
#
_symmetry.space_group_name_H-M   'P 1'
#
loop_
_entity.id
_entity.type
_entity.pdbx_description
1 polymer ?
#
loop_
_entity_poly.entity_id
_entity_poly.type
_entity_poly.pdbx_seq_one_letter_code
_entity_poly.pdbx_strand_id
1 'polypeptide(L)'
;HQIIDPGISEPVKYMHVFMSLAIGFPSLMTAYAMFAVFERTARRKGGKGIVGWYKKLPWGDVRFLAPFIAMAAFIPAGAGGIAQTTNQLNQVVHNTMWVVGHFHLTLGMSVVMTFFGLSYWL
;
A
#
# COMPACT_ATOMS: atom_id res chain seq x y z
N HIS A 1 6.80 -6.70 -15.19
CA HIS A 1 7.40 -5.59 -15.97
C HIS A 1 7.48 -5.89 -17.46
N GLN A 2 7.87 -7.09 -17.88
CA GLN A 2 8.01 -7.47 -19.30
C GLN A 2 6.77 -8.17 -19.87
N ILE A 3 5.58 -7.74 -19.44
CA ILE A 3 4.31 -8.38 -19.81
C ILE A 3 4.06 -8.21 -21.32
N ILE A 4 4.42 -7.07 -21.89
CA ILE A 4 4.21 -6.77 -23.31
C ILE A 4 5.41 -7.10 -24.20
N ASP A 5 6.55 -7.47 -23.62
CA ASP A 5 7.79 -7.67 -24.36
C ASP A 5 7.69 -8.90 -25.29
N PRO A 6 8.19 -8.81 -26.53
CA PRO A 6 8.37 -9.98 -27.38
C PRO A 6 9.49 -10.89 -26.84
N GLY A 7 9.54 -12.14 -27.31
CA GLY A 7 10.62 -13.08 -26.95
C GLY A 7 10.44 -13.80 -25.61
N ILE A 8 9.38 -13.52 -24.86
CA ILE A 8 8.99 -14.27 -23.65
C ILE A 8 7.69 -15.03 -23.96
N SER A 9 7.68 -16.34 -23.71
CA SER A 9 6.51 -17.18 -23.93
C SER A 9 5.35 -16.78 -23.01
N GLU A 10 4.11 -16.89 -23.51
CA GLU A 10 2.91 -16.57 -22.73
C GLU A 10 2.80 -17.34 -21.41
N PRO A 11 3.11 -18.65 -21.34
CA PRO A 11 3.04 -19.39 -20.07
C PRO A 11 3.93 -18.79 -18.98
N VAL A 12 5.14 -18.32 -19.34
CA VAL A 12 6.06 -17.67 -18.39
C VAL A 12 5.48 -16.34 -17.90
N LYS A 13 4.84 -15.56 -18.80
CA LYS A 13 4.18 -14.31 -18.42
C LYS A 13 3.03 -14.56 -17.44
N TYR A 14 2.16 -15.54 -17.70
CA TYR A 14 1.06 -15.88 -16.79
C TYR A 14 1.54 -16.41 -15.44
N MET A 15 2.60 -17.23 -15.43
CA MET A 15 3.25 -17.68 -14.20
C MET A 15 3.72 -16.48 -13.36
N HIS A 16 4.44 -15.52 -13.97
CA HIS A 16 4.89 -14.32 -13.27
C HIS A 16 3.75 -13.42 -12.80
N VAL A 17 2.66 -13.30 -13.55
CA VAL A 17 1.47 -12.57 -13.13
C VAL A 17 0.89 -13.17 -11.84
N PHE A 18 0.75 -14.50 -11.80
CA PHE A 18 0.25 -15.20 -10.61
C PHE A 18 1.18 -15.00 -9.40
N MET A 19 2.49 -15.17 -9.60
CA MET A 19 3.48 -14.94 -8.53
C MET A 19 3.44 -13.50 -8.03
N SER A 20 3.28 -12.53 -8.92
CA SER A 20 3.21 -11.11 -8.57
C SER A 20 1.95 -10.79 -7.76
N LEU A 21 0.81 -11.40 -8.11
CA LEU A 21 -0.42 -11.29 -7.31
C LEU A 21 -0.26 -11.92 -5.92
N ALA A 22 0.45 -13.04 -5.81
CA ALA A 22 0.71 -13.69 -4.52
C ALA A 22 1.52 -12.80 -3.56
N ILE A 23 2.41 -11.95 -4.06
CA ILE A 23 3.17 -10.98 -3.24
C ILE A 23 2.25 -9.87 -2.67
N GLY A 24 1.07 -9.66 -3.25
CA GLY A 24 0.05 -8.79 -2.67
C GLY A 24 -0.48 -9.28 -1.32
N PHE A 25 -0.45 -10.59 -1.08
CA PHE A 25 -1.00 -11.19 0.15
C PHE A 25 -0.26 -10.75 1.43
N PRO A 26 1.09 -10.80 1.52
CA PRO A 26 1.82 -10.22 2.64
C PRO A 26 1.44 -8.76 2.93
N SER A 27 1.24 -7.94 1.90
CA SER A 27 0.85 -6.52 2.08
C SER A 27 -0.54 -6.38 2.71
N LEU A 28 -1.49 -7.24 2.33
CA LEU A 28 -2.81 -7.29 2.95
C LEU A 28 -2.75 -7.73 4.41
N MET A 29 -1.88 -8.70 4.74
CA MET A 29 -1.63 -9.10 6.13
C MET A 29 -1.07 -7.95 6.96
N THR A 30 -0.14 -7.18 6.41
CA THR A 30 0.41 -5.98 7.06
C THR A 30 -0.69 -4.96 7.33
N ALA A 31 -1.52 -4.66 6.33
CA ALA A 31 -2.64 -3.74 6.50
C ALA A 31 -3.57 -4.19 7.62
N TYR A 32 -3.99 -5.46 7.62
CA TYR A 32 -4.83 -6.03 8.67
C TYR A 32 -4.19 -5.93 10.06
N ALA A 33 -2.94 -6.38 10.20
CA ALA A 33 -2.23 -6.36 11.47
C ALA A 33 -2.12 -4.93 12.03
N MET A 34 -1.83 -3.95 11.19
CA MET A 34 -1.71 -2.55 11.62
C MET A 34 -3.04 -1.95 12.06
N PHE A 35 -4.12 -2.14 11.31
CA PHE A 35 -5.45 -1.69 11.73
C PHE A 35 -5.91 -2.36 13.03
N ALA A 36 -5.62 -3.65 13.21
CA ALA A 36 -5.91 -4.37 14.45
C ALA A 36 -5.13 -3.79 15.65
N VAL A 37 -3.85 -3.44 15.46
CA VAL A 37 -3.04 -2.78 16.51
C VAL A 37 -3.60 -1.39 16.84
N PHE A 38 -4.00 -0.60 15.83
CA PHE A 38 -4.59 0.72 16.03
C PHE A 38 -5.91 0.64 16.80
N GLU A 39 -6.81 -0.25 16.39
CA GLU A 39 -8.09 -0.45 17.08
C GLU A 39 -7.86 -0.88 18.52
N ARG A 40 -7.01 -1.89 18.76
CA ARG A 40 -6.70 -2.38 20.12
C ARG A 40 -6.12 -1.28 21.00
N THR A 41 -5.21 -0.46 20.45
CA THR A 41 -4.59 0.66 21.17
C THR A 41 -5.59 1.76 21.48
N ALA A 42 -6.41 2.13 20.52
CA ALA A 42 -7.44 3.14 20.70
C ALA A 42 -8.53 2.70 21.70
N ARG A 43 -8.93 1.42 21.68
CA ARG A 43 -9.85 0.86 22.67
C ARG A 43 -9.27 0.89 24.08
N ARG A 44 -7.97 0.58 24.25
CA ARG A 44 -7.25 0.75 25.53
C ARG A 44 -7.23 2.22 26.00
N LYS A 45 -7.20 3.18 25.08
CA LYS A 45 -7.32 4.63 25.37
C LYS A 45 -8.78 5.10 25.56
N GLY A 46 -9.72 4.18 25.79
CA GLY A 46 -11.13 4.50 26.05
C GLY A 46 -11.99 4.72 24.79
N GLY A 47 -11.51 4.30 23.62
CA GLY A 47 -12.29 4.28 22.38
C GLY A 47 -13.44 3.28 22.42
N LYS A 48 -14.65 3.70 22.06
CA LYS A 48 -15.87 2.86 22.07
C LYS A 48 -16.56 2.82 20.70
N GLY A 49 -17.37 1.80 20.48
CA GLY A 49 -18.16 1.63 19.25
C GLY A 49 -17.33 1.21 18.03
N ILE A 50 -17.94 1.32 16.85
CA ILE A 50 -17.38 0.90 15.56
C ILE A 50 -16.42 1.96 15.00
N VAL A 51 -16.67 3.25 15.27
CA VAL A 51 -15.87 4.38 14.75
C VAL A 51 -15.25 5.26 15.84
N GLY A 52 -15.72 5.16 17.09
CA GLY A 52 -15.27 6.05 18.17
C GLY A 52 -13.83 5.78 18.65
N TRP A 53 -13.25 4.62 18.29
CA TRP A 53 -11.84 4.33 18.55
C TRP A 53 -10.91 5.16 17.66
N TYR A 54 -11.30 5.44 16.41
CA TYR A 54 -10.48 6.22 15.49
C TYR A 54 -10.08 7.58 16.08
N LYS A 55 -11.02 8.29 16.72
CA LYS A 55 -10.77 9.60 17.35
C LYS A 55 -9.80 9.57 18.54
N LYS A 56 -9.47 8.39 19.09
CA LYS A 56 -8.58 8.22 20.25
C LYS A 56 -7.12 7.93 19.87
N LEU A 57 -6.83 7.80 18.58
CA LEU A 57 -5.47 7.71 18.08
C LEU A 57 -4.76 9.07 18.22
N PRO A 58 -3.42 9.10 18.34
CA PRO A 58 -2.67 10.32 18.58
C PRO A 58 -2.50 11.16 17.29
N TRP A 59 -3.61 11.72 16.78
CA TRP A 59 -3.64 12.50 15.54
C TRP A 59 -2.79 13.77 15.56
N GLY A 60 -2.54 14.34 16.74
CA GLY A 60 -1.69 15.51 16.90
C GLY A 60 -0.19 15.19 16.93
N ASP A 61 0.19 13.90 16.94
CA ASP A 61 1.59 13.47 16.97
C ASP A 61 2.06 13.07 15.57
N VAL A 62 3.01 13.82 15.02
CA VAL A 62 3.56 13.59 13.67
C VAL A 62 4.16 12.18 13.55
N ARG A 63 4.71 11.63 14.64
CA ARG A 63 5.29 10.28 14.67
C ARG A 63 4.27 9.19 14.37
N PHE A 64 2.99 9.46 14.64
CA PHE A 64 1.88 8.60 14.27
C PHE A 64 1.20 9.03 12.98
N LEU A 65 0.96 10.33 12.82
CA LEU A 65 0.21 10.89 11.69
C LEU A 65 0.92 10.61 10.36
N ALA A 66 2.24 10.81 10.27
CA ALA A 66 2.98 10.62 9.03
C ALA A 66 2.97 9.14 8.56
N PRO A 67 3.33 8.14 9.39
CA PRO A 67 3.18 6.74 9.01
C PRO A 67 1.73 6.31 8.75
N PHE A 68 0.74 6.91 9.42
CA PHE A 68 -0.67 6.62 9.13
C PHE A 68 -1.07 7.10 7.73
N ILE A 69 -0.71 8.33 7.35
CA ILE A 69 -0.98 8.87 6.01
C ILE A 69 -0.23 8.04 4.95
N ALA A 70 1.02 7.67 5.22
CA ALA A 70 1.82 6.81 4.37
C ALA A 70 1.08 5.50 4.03
N MET A 71 0.50 4.85 5.04
CA MET A 71 -0.30 3.65 4.86
C MET A 71 -1.61 3.88 4.13
N ALA A 72 -2.33 4.95 4.48
CA ALA A 72 -3.59 5.27 3.81
C ALA A 72 -3.38 5.49 2.31
N ALA A 73 -2.29 6.16 1.93
CA ALA A 73 -1.87 6.33 0.54
C ALA A 73 -1.45 5.01 -0.13
N PHE A 74 -0.98 4.03 0.64
CA PHE A 74 -0.61 2.72 0.13
C PHE A 74 -1.81 1.89 -0.35
N ILE A 75 -3.03 2.17 0.14
CA ILE A 75 -4.25 1.46 -0.28
C ILE A 75 -4.53 1.63 -1.79
N PRO A 76 -4.69 2.86 -2.33
CA PRO A 76 -4.84 3.04 -3.78
C PRO A 76 -3.56 2.65 -4.54
N ALA A 77 -2.38 2.79 -3.93
CA ALA A 77 -1.13 2.35 -4.53
C ALA A 77 -1.13 0.83 -4.80
N GLY A 78 -1.51 0.03 -3.80
CA GLY A 78 -1.62 -1.42 -3.88
C GLY A 78 -2.68 -1.87 -4.88
N ALA A 79 -3.85 -1.23 -4.87
CA ALA A 79 -4.90 -1.49 -5.87
C ALA A 79 -4.39 -1.21 -7.30
N GLY A 80 -3.67 -0.10 -7.49
CA GLY A 80 -3.04 0.22 -8.77
C GLY A 80 -1.96 -0.77 -9.20
N GLY A 81 -1.20 -1.31 -8.25
CA GLY A 81 -0.21 -2.36 -8.46
C GLY A 81 -0.83 -3.68 -8.91
N ILE A 82 -1.96 -4.08 -8.33
CA ILE A 82 -2.72 -5.26 -8.75
C ILE A 82 -3.27 -5.07 -10.17
N ALA A 83 -3.83 -3.89 -10.46
CA ALA A 83 -4.37 -3.57 -11.78
C ALA A 83 -3.29 -3.64 -12.88
N GLN A 84 -2.10 -3.08 -12.67
CA GLN A 84 -1.01 -3.14 -13.67
C GLN A 84 -0.32 -4.50 -13.76
N THR A 85 -0.54 -5.41 -12.79
CA THR A 85 0.06 -6.75 -12.78
C THR A 85 -0.70 -7.72 -13.68
N THR A 86 -1.96 -7.46 -13.99
CA THR A 86 -2.78 -8.31 -14.86
C THR A 86 -2.45 -8.05 -16.34
N ASN A 87 -2.28 -9.12 -17.13
CA ASN A 87 -1.81 -9.02 -18.52
C ASN A 87 -2.63 -8.03 -19.37
N GLN A 88 -3.96 -8.13 -19.34
CA GLN A 88 -4.87 -7.32 -20.13
C GLN A 88 -4.92 -5.87 -19.65
N LEU A 89 -5.03 -5.65 -18.34
CA LEU A 89 -5.07 -4.30 -17.78
C LEU A 89 -3.73 -3.57 -17.96
N ASN A 90 -2.61 -4.29 -17.85
CA ASN A 90 -1.30 -3.71 -18.09
C ASN A 90 -1.23 -3.08 -19.48
N GLN A 91 -1.83 -3.66 -20.53
CA GLN A 91 -1.82 -3.05 -21.87
C GLN A 91 -2.44 -1.64 -21.92
N VAL A 92 -3.39 -1.35 -21.04
CA VAL A 92 -4.04 -0.02 -20.96
C VAL A 92 -3.15 1.01 -20.27
N VAL A 93 -2.40 0.58 -19.26
CA VAL A 93 -1.66 1.50 -18.38
C VAL A 93 -0.15 1.51 -18.63
N HIS A 94 0.38 0.58 -19.43
CA HIS A 94 1.80 0.43 -19.67
C HIS A 94 2.39 1.69 -20.31
N ASN A 95 3.53 2.16 -19.78
CA ASN A 95 4.21 3.39 -20.22
C ASN A 95 3.32 4.65 -20.19
N THR A 96 2.31 4.70 -19.33
CA THR A 96 1.49 5.90 -19.10
C THR A 96 1.79 6.55 -17.75
N MET A 97 1.21 7.73 -17.51
CA MET A 97 1.27 8.44 -16.22
C MET A 97 0.68 7.64 -15.05
N TRP A 98 -0.09 6.57 -15.31
CA TRP A 98 -0.54 5.64 -14.29
C TRP A 98 0.64 5.03 -13.52
N VAL A 99 1.66 4.56 -14.24
CA VAL A 99 2.85 3.91 -13.63
C VAL A 99 3.58 4.91 -12.75
N VAL A 100 3.75 6.14 -13.24
CA VAL A 100 4.35 7.25 -12.48
C VAL A 100 3.55 7.53 -11.21
N GLY A 101 2.22 7.67 -11.31
CA GLY A 101 1.34 7.89 -10.16
C GLY A 101 1.41 6.75 -9.13
N HIS A 102 1.39 5.50 -9.58
CA HIS A 102 1.54 4.32 -8.72
C HIS A 102 2.85 4.36 -7.91
N PHE A 103 3.98 4.68 -8.55
CA PHE A 103 5.27 4.77 -7.86
C PHE A 103 5.38 5.99 -6.93
N HIS A 104 4.74 7.11 -7.25
CA HIS A 104 4.67 8.24 -6.33
C HIS A 104 3.87 7.90 -5.06
N LEU A 105 2.82 7.08 -5.17
CA LEU A 105 2.08 6.63 -3.99
C LEU A 105 2.87 5.59 -3.17
N THR A 106 3.50 4.62 -3.82
CA THR A 106 4.26 3.57 -3.10
C THR A 106 5.57 4.09 -2.49
N LEU A 107 6.42 4.73 -3.28
CA LEU A 107 7.74 5.22 -2.84
C LEU A 107 7.66 6.65 -2.33
N GLY A 108 7.17 7.56 -3.17
CA GLY A 108 7.16 8.99 -2.86
C GLY A 108 6.32 9.36 -1.64
N MET A 109 5.20 8.65 -1.44
CA MET A 109 4.33 8.86 -0.29
C MET A 109 4.62 7.85 0.80
N SER A 110 4.42 6.54 0.58
CA SER A 110 4.48 5.59 1.70
C SER A 110 5.87 5.46 2.32
N VAL A 111 6.93 5.33 1.52
CA VAL A 111 8.30 5.17 2.05
C VAL A 111 8.83 6.48 2.61
N VAL A 112 8.84 7.55 1.80
CA VAL A 112 9.45 8.83 2.20
C VAL A 112 8.71 9.46 3.39
N MET A 113 7.37 9.42 3.41
CA MET A 113 6.60 9.95 4.55
C MET A 113 6.86 9.16 5.83
N THR A 114 7.08 7.84 5.73
CA THR A 114 7.45 7.02 6.89
C THR A 114 8.82 7.45 7.43
N PHE A 115 9.81 7.70 6.57
CA PHE A 115 11.12 8.21 7.00
C PHE A 115 11.02 9.57 7.68
N PHE A 116 10.22 10.50 7.15
CA PHE A 116 9.97 11.77 7.84
C PHE A 116 9.28 11.56 9.18
N GLY A 117 8.32 10.64 9.30
CA GLY A 117 7.72 10.29 10.59
C GLY A 117 8.73 9.77 11.60
N LEU A 118 9.65 8.91 11.14
CA LEU A 118 10.72 8.34 11.97
C LEU A 118 11.77 9.37 12.39
N SER A 119 12.05 10.39 11.57
CA SER A 119 13.03 11.43 11.93
C SER A 119 12.57 12.36 13.06
N TYR A 120 11.29 12.33 13.47
CA TYR A 120 10.82 13.02 14.69
C TYR A 120 10.98 12.16 15.95
N TRP A 121 11.43 10.91 15.81
CA TRP A 121 11.66 10.00 16.92
C TRP A 121 13.13 9.65 17.12
N LEU A 122 13.87 9.43 16.02
CA LEU A 122 15.33 9.29 15.99
C LEU A 122 16.03 10.62 16.25
#